data_AF-A0A834RYW4-F1
#
_entry.id   AF-A0A834RYW4-F1
#
_cell.length_a   1.000
_cell.length_b   1.000
_cell.length_c   1.000
_cell.angle_alpha   90.00
_cell.angle_beta   90.00
_cell.angle_gamma   90.00
#
_symmetry.space_group_name_H-M   'P 1'
#
loop_
_entity.id
_entity.type
_entity.pdbx_description
1 polymer ?
#
loop_
_entity_poly.entity_id
_entity_poly.type
_entity_poly.pdbx_seq_one_letter_code
_entity_poly.pdbx_strand_id
1 'polypeptide(L)'
;MDKGYRLVHCQRLFSSRHGSQYFEVQAPSQDGEGPEIVPVDGAAAWARVGEQMAKAWADIEKRAQTTIQEGERDEVNPWLERTQWLPYLVGMERPDLLACIEEPVAEPDARQEQQAEPVEAAIWAAMDGLARFSQASIIDRIGVFIRLEAIRTEMHQTRFQPLQPYMDKNAIVKHTRPWQQMLMFFARTQKEHGWKSPKYRFTRRQREAWEVLIEQAKRSIEGDEEDEAEDMDEEREELDEEMMDDIDEAIEVAEEEPGQGEGPEPKKLSKIQKACLEFCIALLNHRITRREYDSPLVCALAVLGVKEDGWKGPEQYPPILSAVIKIARFMVVQKGLEMSGPEEDSGDETDDDLDDSAYESGPSQRRRPKGCLQLVQKMMDRFMVRGSHSPMQWMLDLRTYGLKIHYNTTTRGHVEWTNGDELLYKELHFSMAQFRGMVHGLASESRRLLTEELMFSSKAAPVPAVPWESIRDNPTDERPGWNFLKDHRTNMPVNGERWLFERVGESASIRSRFMKPGTQSGVDRQAIERYMDRVVEFREKLAVLMHITGGQPARGPELLSVRHSNTVQGGHRNQTCYQSGNSVRTD
;
A
#
# COMPACT_ATOMS: atom_id res chain seq x y z
N MET A 1 17.81 -57.23 44.53
CA MET A 1 17.89 -55.75 44.66
C MET A 1 19.11 -55.31 43.88
N ASP A 2 18.97 -55.14 42.56
CA ASP A 2 20.02 -54.55 41.73
C ASP A 2 19.76 -53.04 41.63
N LYS A 3 20.76 -52.25 41.99
CA LYS A 3 20.71 -50.79 41.85
C LYS A 3 20.85 -50.45 40.37
N GLY A 4 19.72 -50.15 39.72
CA GLY A 4 19.62 -49.76 38.30
C GLY A 4 20.10 -48.33 38.00
N TYR A 5 21.27 -47.93 38.50
CA TYR A 5 21.89 -46.66 38.10
C TYR A 5 23.42 -46.77 38.03
N ARG A 6 24.00 -46.12 37.01
CA ARG A 6 25.44 -46.02 36.78
C ARG A 6 25.98 -44.76 37.47
N LEU A 7 26.99 -44.92 38.33
CA LEU A 7 27.74 -43.79 38.91
C LEU A 7 28.68 -43.22 37.85
N VAL A 8 28.54 -41.91 37.57
CA VAL A 8 29.37 -41.16 36.63
C VAL A 8 29.94 -39.93 37.35
N HIS A 9 31.19 -39.55 37.05
CA HIS A 9 31.76 -38.30 37.54
C HIS A 9 31.42 -37.19 36.56
N CYS A 10 30.96 -36.05 37.07
CA CYS A 10 30.62 -34.92 36.24
C CYS A 10 31.36 -33.67 36.68
N GLN A 11 31.74 -32.82 35.73
CA GLN A 11 32.22 -31.47 35.99
C GLN A 11 31.27 -30.45 35.37
N ARG A 12 31.37 -29.22 35.89
CA ARG A 12 30.58 -28.08 35.43
C ARG A 12 31.50 -26.88 35.31
N LEU A 13 31.54 -26.29 34.11
CA LEU A 13 32.41 -25.15 33.78
C LEU A 13 32.02 -23.87 34.54
N PHE A 14 30.72 -23.63 34.71
CA PHE A 14 30.22 -22.42 35.38
C PHE A 14 29.27 -22.78 36.53
N SER A 15 29.50 -22.21 37.72
CA SER A 15 28.69 -22.51 38.90
C SER A 15 27.27 -21.92 38.84
N SER A 16 27.04 -20.91 38.00
CA SER A 16 25.74 -20.34 37.62
C SER A 16 25.80 -19.70 36.22
N ARG A 17 24.64 -19.52 35.55
CA ARG A 17 24.39 -18.95 34.18
C ARG A 17 24.24 -19.97 33.02
N HIS A 18 23.91 -19.48 31.82
CA HIS A 18 23.73 -20.31 30.60
C HIS A 18 25.07 -21.00 30.23
N GLY A 19 25.03 -22.29 29.88
CA GLY A 19 26.21 -23.14 29.72
C GLY A 19 26.67 -23.89 31.00
N SER A 20 25.96 -23.73 32.13
CA SER A 20 26.22 -24.46 33.39
C SER A 20 25.68 -25.90 33.41
N GLN A 21 25.94 -26.65 32.34
CA GLN A 21 25.57 -28.07 32.28
C GLN A 21 26.67 -28.97 32.85
N TYR A 22 26.26 -30.05 33.50
CA TYR A 22 27.16 -31.11 33.92
C TYR A 22 27.48 -32.00 32.72
N PHE A 23 28.75 -32.24 32.47
CA PHE A 23 29.20 -33.23 31.48
C PHE A 23 30.06 -34.30 32.17
N GLU A 24 29.95 -35.53 31.67
CA GLU A 24 30.66 -36.68 32.22
C GLU A 24 32.17 -36.55 31.99
N VAL A 25 32.96 -36.80 33.03
CA VAL A 25 34.42 -36.79 33.02
C VAL A 25 34.93 -38.13 33.56
N GLN A 26 36.08 -38.59 33.07
CA GLN A 26 36.69 -39.83 33.52
C GLN A 26 37.13 -39.74 34.99
N ALA A 27 36.89 -40.82 35.75
CA ALA A 27 37.40 -40.98 37.10
C ALA A 27 38.94 -40.94 37.08
N PRO A 28 39.59 -40.25 38.03
CA PRO A 28 41.03 -40.43 38.23
C PRO A 28 41.26 -41.87 38.70
N SER A 29 41.97 -42.67 37.89
CA SER A 29 42.32 -44.05 38.21
C SER A 29 43.19 -44.11 39.47
N GLN A 30 42.70 -44.79 40.51
CA GLN A 30 43.44 -45.05 41.75
C GLN A 30 44.38 -46.26 41.59
N ASP A 31 45.20 -46.30 40.54
CA ASP A 31 46.30 -47.27 40.48
C ASP A 31 47.51 -46.59 39.85
N GLY A 32 48.59 -46.51 40.62
CA GLY A 32 49.81 -45.79 40.31
C GLY A 32 50.72 -46.56 39.35
N GLU A 33 50.35 -46.60 38.08
CA GLU A 33 51.30 -46.79 36.99
C GLU A 33 51.30 -45.54 36.10
N GLY A 34 52.51 -45.06 35.78
CA GLY A 34 52.71 -43.81 35.04
C GLY A 34 51.91 -43.76 33.74
N PRO A 35 51.58 -42.57 33.21
CA PRO A 35 50.65 -42.44 32.10
C PRO A 35 51.18 -43.26 30.93
N GLU A 36 50.47 -44.32 30.60
CA GLU A 36 50.61 -44.96 29.30
C GLU A 36 50.11 -43.90 28.32
N ILE A 37 51.07 -43.17 27.74
CA ILE A 37 50.82 -42.19 26.69
C ILE A 37 50.32 -43.00 25.50
N VAL A 38 49.01 -43.25 25.46
CA VAL A 38 48.32 -43.50 24.20
C VAL A 38 48.65 -42.26 23.36
N PRO A 39 49.31 -42.38 22.20
CA PRO A 39 49.56 -41.25 21.34
C PRO A 39 48.22 -40.83 20.75
N VAL A 40 47.46 -40.05 21.52
CA VAL A 40 46.45 -39.18 20.98
C VAL A 40 47.27 -38.13 20.25
N ASP A 41 47.41 -38.30 18.94
CA ASP A 41 47.90 -37.23 18.08
C ASP A 41 47.03 -36.00 18.38
N GLY A 42 47.56 -35.12 19.24
CA GLY A 42 46.81 -34.05 19.87
C GLY A 42 46.23 -33.10 18.82
N ALA A 43 46.89 -33.01 17.66
CA ALA A 43 46.40 -32.29 16.50
C ALA A 43 45.15 -32.95 15.90
N ALA A 44 45.12 -34.28 15.74
CA ALA A 44 43.97 -35.00 15.18
C ALA A 44 42.77 -35.02 16.13
N ALA A 45 43.00 -35.18 17.44
CA ALA A 45 41.92 -35.10 18.43
C ALA A 45 41.38 -33.66 18.56
N TRP A 46 42.25 -32.66 18.51
CA TRP A 46 41.84 -31.25 18.54
C TRP A 46 41.15 -30.81 17.24
N ALA A 47 41.54 -31.35 16.09
CA ALA A 47 40.84 -31.16 14.82
C ALA A 47 39.43 -31.77 14.86
N ARG A 48 39.25 -32.98 15.42
CA ARG A 48 37.92 -33.58 15.61
C ARG A 48 37.05 -32.79 16.57
N VAL A 49 37.61 -32.28 17.67
CA VAL A 49 36.89 -31.37 18.59
C VAL A 49 36.53 -30.06 17.88
N GLY A 50 37.44 -29.52 17.07
CA GLY A 50 37.21 -28.34 16.24
C GLY A 50 36.09 -28.53 15.20
N GLU A 51 36.07 -29.68 14.50
CA GLU A 51 35.00 -30.03 13.57
C GLU A 51 33.66 -30.24 14.28
N GLN A 52 33.65 -30.91 15.44
CA GLN A 52 32.44 -31.10 16.25
C GLN A 52 31.92 -29.76 16.80
N MET A 53 32.81 -28.89 17.27
CA MET A 53 32.49 -27.52 17.68
C MET A 53 31.94 -26.72 16.50
N ALA A 54 32.60 -26.73 15.34
CA ALA A 54 32.15 -26.01 14.15
C ALA A 54 30.77 -26.49 13.69
N LYS A 55 30.53 -27.80 13.71
CA LYS A 55 29.22 -28.38 13.40
C LYS A 55 28.16 -27.99 14.42
N ALA A 56 28.49 -28.04 15.72
CA ALA A 56 27.59 -27.60 16.79
C ALA A 56 27.29 -26.10 16.72
N TRP A 57 28.29 -25.28 16.40
CA TRP A 57 28.13 -23.83 16.18
C TRP A 57 27.28 -23.54 14.95
N ALA A 58 27.49 -24.24 13.83
CA ALA A 58 26.66 -24.10 12.63
C ALA A 58 25.21 -24.52 12.90
N ASP A 59 24.98 -25.59 13.67
CA ASP A 59 23.63 -26.01 14.07
C ASP A 59 22.97 -25.00 15.03
N ILE A 60 23.74 -24.38 15.94
CA ILE A 60 23.28 -23.31 16.84
C ILE A 60 22.95 -22.04 16.05
N GLU A 61 23.82 -21.64 15.12
CA GLU A 61 23.65 -20.45 14.29
C GLU A 61 22.46 -20.62 13.35
N LYS A 62 22.30 -21.80 12.74
CA LYS A 62 21.12 -22.14 11.94
C LYS A 62 19.84 -22.09 12.79
N ARG A 63 19.84 -22.64 14.01
CA ARG A 63 18.69 -22.54 14.93
C ARG A 63 18.42 -21.13 15.42
N ALA A 64 19.45 -20.29 15.58
CA ALA A 64 19.28 -18.89 15.95
C ALA A 64 18.73 -18.05 14.78
N GLN A 65 19.04 -18.45 13.54
CA GLN A 65 18.48 -17.87 12.33
C GLN A 65 17.04 -18.30 12.08
N THR A 66 16.65 -19.54 12.43
CA THR A 66 15.28 -20.05 12.17
C THR A 66 14.33 -19.85 13.34
N THR A 67 14.73 -20.20 14.57
CA THR A 67 13.88 -20.13 15.76
C THR A 67 14.05 -18.77 16.43
N ILE A 68 12.95 -18.11 16.81
CA ILE A 68 13.00 -16.88 17.59
C ILE A 68 13.48 -17.21 19.01
N GLN A 69 14.70 -16.81 19.36
CA GLN A 69 15.27 -17.01 20.69
C GLN A 69 14.99 -15.84 21.63
N GLU A 70 15.14 -16.04 22.94
CA GLU A 70 15.17 -14.92 23.89
C GLU A 70 16.36 -14.01 23.55
N GLY A 71 16.13 -12.70 23.51
CA GLY A 71 17.19 -11.72 23.30
C GLY A 71 18.14 -11.68 24.50
N GLU A 72 19.36 -11.21 24.28
CA GLU A 72 20.29 -11.00 25.37
C GLU A 72 19.79 -9.88 26.28
N ARG A 73 19.94 -10.04 27.61
CA ARG A 73 19.43 -9.06 28.59
C ARG A 73 20.07 -7.67 28.46
N ASP A 74 21.23 -7.60 27.82
CA ASP A 74 22.02 -6.37 27.63
C ASP A 74 21.76 -5.72 26.25
N GLU A 75 20.97 -6.36 25.37
CA GLU A 75 20.57 -5.82 24.07
C GLU A 75 19.35 -4.89 24.20
N VAL A 76 19.60 -3.60 24.33
CA VAL A 76 18.54 -2.58 24.36
C VAL A 76 18.08 -2.26 22.93
N ASN A 77 16.85 -2.64 22.59
CA ASN A 77 16.19 -2.25 21.33
C ASN A 77 14.83 -1.60 21.63
N PRO A 78 14.75 -0.25 21.71
CA PRO A 78 13.53 0.47 22.08
C PRO A 78 12.34 0.15 21.16
N TRP A 79 12.60 -0.19 19.90
CA TRP A 79 11.56 -0.62 18.97
C TRP A 79 10.96 -1.96 19.37
N LEU A 80 11.78 -2.97 19.66
CA LEU A 80 11.31 -4.29 20.10
C LEU A 80 10.73 -4.27 21.52
N GLU A 81 11.22 -3.40 22.38
CA GLU A 81 10.60 -3.12 23.68
C GLU A 81 9.22 -2.49 23.52
N ARG A 82 9.05 -1.56 22.58
CA ARG A 82 7.74 -0.93 22.34
C ARG A 82 6.74 -1.91 21.70
N THR A 83 7.20 -2.73 20.76
CA THR A 83 6.35 -3.69 20.06
C THR A 83 6.07 -4.93 20.90
N GLN A 84 6.99 -5.36 21.76
CA GLN A 84 6.90 -6.62 22.52
C GLN A 84 6.79 -7.86 21.61
N TRP A 85 7.28 -7.80 20.36
CA TRP A 85 7.23 -8.95 19.44
C TRP A 85 8.06 -10.14 19.92
N LEU A 86 9.27 -9.86 20.40
CA LEU A 86 10.21 -10.87 20.86
C LEU A 86 9.63 -11.74 21.99
N PRO A 87 9.14 -11.19 23.11
CA PRO A 87 8.52 -12.02 24.17
C PRO A 87 7.21 -12.68 23.73
N TYR A 88 6.49 -12.11 22.74
CA TYR A 88 5.24 -12.70 22.25
C TYR A 88 5.46 -13.93 21.35
N LEU A 89 6.49 -13.88 20.47
CA LEU A 89 6.75 -14.89 19.45
C LEU A 89 7.90 -15.85 19.81
N VAL A 90 8.41 -15.77 21.04
CA VAL A 90 9.56 -16.56 21.47
C VAL A 90 9.34 -18.08 21.32
N GLY A 91 10.36 -18.73 20.75
CA GLY A 91 10.41 -20.15 20.45
C GLY A 91 9.48 -20.58 19.33
N MET A 92 9.03 -19.68 18.46
CA MET A 92 8.36 -20.00 17.20
C MET A 92 9.38 -19.98 16.05
N GLU A 93 9.12 -20.75 14.99
CA GLU A 93 9.96 -20.79 13.81
C GLU A 93 9.60 -19.66 12.83
N ARG A 94 10.59 -18.89 12.41
CA ARG A 94 10.43 -17.80 11.43
C ARG A 94 9.88 -18.30 10.09
N PRO A 95 10.37 -19.43 9.52
CA PRO A 95 9.80 -19.96 8.28
C PRO A 95 8.29 -20.22 8.38
N ASP A 96 7.82 -20.81 9.48
CA ASP A 96 6.39 -21.09 9.68
C ASP A 96 5.56 -19.79 9.79
N LEU A 97 6.09 -18.79 10.49
CA LEU A 97 5.45 -17.47 10.63
C LEU A 97 5.39 -16.70 9.30
N LEU A 98 6.41 -16.84 8.44
CA LEU A 98 6.42 -16.23 7.12
C LEU A 98 5.47 -16.98 6.17
N ALA A 99 5.54 -18.31 6.16
CA ALA A 99 4.67 -19.17 5.37
C ALA A 99 3.18 -18.95 5.73
N CYS A 100 2.83 -18.70 7.00
CA CYS A 100 1.42 -18.49 7.36
C CYS A 100 0.82 -17.16 6.87
N ILE A 101 1.64 -16.22 6.39
CA ILE A 101 1.18 -14.93 5.82
C ILE A 101 1.45 -14.80 4.32
N GLU A 102 1.96 -15.84 3.67
CA GLU A 102 2.15 -15.86 2.23
C GLU A 102 0.83 -15.89 1.47
N GLU A 103 0.87 -15.47 0.21
CA GLU A 103 -0.29 -15.58 -0.68
C GLU A 103 -0.66 -17.06 -0.88
N PRO A 104 -1.96 -17.40 -0.85
CA PRO A 104 -2.40 -18.77 -0.99
C PRO A 104 -2.19 -19.28 -2.41
N VAL A 105 -1.94 -20.58 -2.50
CA VAL A 105 -1.77 -21.27 -3.78
C VAL A 105 -3.15 -21.57 -4.35
N ALA A 106 -3.63 -20.75 -5.29
CA ALA A 106 -4.91 -20.96 -5.96
C ALA A 106 -4.87 -22.19 -6.88
N GLU A 107 -3.83 -22.28 -7.72
CA GLU A 107 -3.54 -23.43 -8.58
C GLU A 107 -2.12 -23.92 -8.30
N PRO A 108 -1.93 -25.17 -7.84
CA PRO A 108 -0.61 -25.69 -7.53
C PRO A 108 0.18 -25.92 -8.82
N ASP A 109 1.42 -25.43 -8.87
CA ASP A 109 2.35 -25.77 -9.94
C ASP A 109 2.63 -27.27 -9.89
N ALA A 110 2.38 -27.98 -10.99
CA ALA A 110 2.63 -29.42 -11.12
C ALA A 110 4.10 -29.82 -10.84
N ARG A 111 5.02 -28.85 -10.81
CA ARG A 111 6.45 -29.03 -10.51
C ARG A 111 6.81 -28.83 -9.04
N GLN A 112 5.89 -28.36 -8.21
CA GLN A 112 6.12 -28.04 -6.79
C GLN A 112 5.16 -28.85 -5.91
N GLU A 113 5.63 -29.37 -4.78
CA GLU A 113 4.79 -30.08 -3.79
C GLU A 113 3.96 -29.08 -2.96
N GLN A 114 3.09 -28.30 -3.61
CA GLN A 114 2.20 -27.34 -2.96
C GLN A 114 0.76 -27.84 -2.98
N GLN A 115 0.06 -27.65 -1.86
CA GLN A 115 -1.34 -27.98 -1.75
C GLN A 115 -2.19 -26.77 -2.15
N ALA A 116 -3.23 -26.98 -2.94
CA ALA A 116 -4.18 -25.93 -3.29
C ALA A 116 -4.93 -25.44 -2.03
N GLU A 117 -5.07 -24.13 -1.89
CA GLU A 117 -5.78 -23.47 -0.81
C GLU A 117 -6.94 -22.61 -1.39
N PRO A 118 -7.99 -23.24 -1.96
CA PRO A 118 -9.01 -22.51 -2.72
C PRO A 118 -9.84 -21.57 -1.84
N VAL A 119 -10.15 -21.96 -0.60
CA VAL A 119 -10.88 -21.12 0.37
C VAL A 119 -10.05 -19.89 0.75
N GLU A 120 -8.77 -20.07 1.02
CA GLU A 120 -7.85 -18.98 1.29
C GLU A 120 -7.72 -18.05 0.08
N ALA A 121 -7.62 -18.60 -1.14
CA ALA A 121 -7.57 -17.84 -2.37
C ALA A 121 -8.84 -17.00 -2.60
N ALA A 122 -10.02 -17.55 -2.30
CA ALA A 122 -11.27 -16.81 -2.34
C ALA A 122 -11.30 -15.65 -1.33
N ILE A 123 -10.85 -15.87 -0.08
CA ILE A 123 -10.73 -14.82 0.94
C ILE A 123 -9.73 -13.74 0.52
N TRP A 124 -8.59 -14.16 -0.06
CA TRP A 124 -7.54 -13.29 -0.57
C TRP A 124 -8.06 -12.36 -1.66
N ALA A 125 -8.79 -12.90 -2.63
CA ALA A 125 -9.44 -12.16 -3.70
C ALA A 125 -10.57 -11.25 -3.18
N ALA A 126 -11.38 -11.74 -2.24
CA ALA A 126 -12.44 -10.95 -1.62
C ALA A 126 -11.91 -9.71 -0.89
N MET A 127 -10.78 -9.82 -0.20
CA MET A 127 -10.14 -8.67 0.46
C MET A 127 -9.59 -7.64 -0.55
N ASP A 128 -9.02 -8.09 -1.69
CA ASP A 128 -8.61 -7.18 -2.77
C ASP A 128 -9.81 -6.44 -3.38
N GLY A 129 -10.87 -7.20 -3.72
CA GLY A 129 -12.12 -6.66 -4.24
C GLY A 129 -12.78 -5.68 -3.28
N LEU A 130 -12.86 -6.04 -2.00
CA LEU A 130 -13.41 -5.16 -0.95
C LEU A 130 -12.64 -3.85 -0.83
N ALA A 131 -11.30 -3.89 -0.86
CA ALA A 131 -10.50 -2.68 -0.78
C ALA A 131 -10.74 -1.77 -1.99
N ARG A 132 -10.72 -2.33 -3.21
CA ARG A 132 -10.98 -1.59 -4.45
C ARG A 132 -12.37 -0.97 -4.47
N PHE A 133 -13.37 -1.75 -4.09
CA PHE A 133 -14.76 -1.31 -4.02
C PHE A 133 -14.91 -0.19 -2.98
N SER A 134 -14.36 -0.38 -1.77
CA SER A 134 -14.43 0.64 -0.71
C SER A 134 -13.76 1.96 -1.12
N GLN A 135 -12.68 1.90 -1.90
CA GLN A 135 -12.07 3.10 -2.47
C GLN A 135 -12.92 3.73 -3.58
N ALA A 136 -13.52 2.93 -4.47
CA ALA A 136 -14.43 3.44 -5.50
C ALA A 136 -15.60 4.21 -4.87
N SER A 137 -16.23 3.66 -3.83
CA SER A 137 -17.26 4.36 -3.05
C SER A 137 -16.79 5.71 -2.47
N ILE A 138 -15.52 5.84 -2.06
CA ILE A 138 -14.95 7.12 -1.59
C ILE A 138 -14.85 8.16 -2.72
N ILE A 139 -14.67 7.72 -3.96
CA ILE A 139 -14.55 8.57 -5.14
C ILE A 139 -15.95 8.99 -5.61
N ASP A 140 -16.84 8.01 -5.73
CA ASP A 140 -18.08 8.16 -6.50
C ASP A 140 -19.31 8.49 -5.63
N ARG A 141 -19.32 8.06 -4.35
CA ARG A 141 -20.54 8.07 -3.52
C ARG A 141 -20.42 8.87 -2.22
N ILE A 142 -19.24 9.43 -1.91
CA ILE A 142 -18.99 10.00 -0.59
C ILE A 142 -18.58 11.47 -0.65
N GLY A 143 -19.38 12.30 0.03
CA GLY A 143 -19.11 13.72 0.23
C GLY A 143 -17.86 14.02 1.10
N VAL A 144 -17.40 15.27 1.04
CA VAL A 144 -16.17 15.71 1.74
C VAL A 144 -16.23 15.54 3.26
N PHE A 145 -17.39 15.76 3.88
CA PHE A 145 -17.55 15.68 5.35
C PHE A 145 -17.27 14.28 5.90
N ILE A 146 -17.79 13.24 5.25
CA ILE A 146 -17.52 11.85 5.65
C ILE A 146 -16.03 11.51 5.48
N ARG A 147 -15.38 12.03 4.43
CA ARG A 147 -13.94 11.81 4.19
C ARG A 147 -13.06 12.54 5.22
N LEU A 148 -13.46 13.73 5.67
CA LEU A 148 -12.80 14.45 6.77
C LEU A 148 -12.99 13.72 8.09
N GLU A 149 -14.18 13.17 8.30
CA GLU A 149 -14.52 12.40 9.50
C GLU A 149 -13.70 11.11 9.59
N ALA A 150 -13.59 10.37 8.49
CA ALA A 150 -12.86 9.10 8.42
C ALA A 150 -11.33 9.23 8.65
N ILE A 151 -10.74 10.41 8.45
CA ILE A 151 -9.30 10.63 8.62
C ILE A 151 -8.90 11.11 10.03
N ARG A 152 -9.86 11.31 10.94
CA ARG A 152 -9.57 11.65 12.33
C ARG A 152 -8.65 10.60 12.99
N THR A 153 -7.85 11.07 13.92
CA THR A 153 -7.00 10.25 14.80
C THR A 153 -7.27 10.52 16.28
N GLU A 154 -8.02 11.56 16.60
CA GLU A 154 -8.46 11.95 17.96
C GLU A 154 -9.92 12.39 17.91
N MET A 155 -10.64 12.30 19.04
CA MET A 155 -12.08 12.56 19.11
C MET A 155 -12.47 14.00 18.72
N HIS A 156 -11.68 15.00 19.09
CA HIS A 156 -12.00 16.41 18.81
C HIS A 156 -11.01 17.05 17.83
N GLN A 157 -10.59 16.29 16.82
CA GLN A 157 -9.62 16.75 15.82
C GLN A 157 -10.28 17.43 14.63
N THR A 158 -9.89 18.68 14.35
CA THR A 158 -10.20 19.35 13.09
C THR A 158 -9.23 18.89 11.98
N ARG A 159 -9.78 18.55 10.81
CA ARG A 159 -9.01 18.14 9.62
C ARG A 159 -9.38 19.03 8.45
N PHE A 160 -8.39 19.36 7.62
CA PHE A 160 -8.56 20.18 6.42
C PHE A 160 -8.29 19.41 5.12
N GLN A 161 -7.69 18.23 5.23
CA GLN A 161 -7.44 17.34 4.11
C GLN A 161 -8.30 16.10 4.27
N PRO A 162 -9.24 15.83 3.34
CA PRO A 162 -10.10 14.66 3.39
C PRO A 162 -9.30 13.38 3.15
N LEU A 163 -9.90 12.23 3.51
CA LEU A 163 -9.41 10.93 3.09
C LEU A 163 -9.31 10.85 1.56
N GLN A 164 -8.08 10.73 1.05
CA GLN A 164 -7.81 10.66 -0.38
C GLN A 164 -7.69 9.20 -0.87
N PRO A 165 -8.28 8.86 -2.02
CA PRO A 165 -8.03 7.59 -2.68
C PRO A 165 -6.54 7.46 -3.06
N TYR A 166 -6.07 6.25 -3.30
CA TYR A 166 -4.80 6.04 -3.98
C TYR A 166 -4.94 6.45 -5.45
N MET A 167 -3.95 7.18 -5.98
CA MET A 167 -3.99 7.74 -7.34
C MET A 167 -3.97 6.68 -8.44
N ASP A 168 -3.33 5.54 -8.18
CA ASP A 168 -3.15 4.44 -9.15
C ASP A 168 -3.94 3.20 -8.70
N LYS A 169 -4.58 2.53 -9.66
CA LYS A 169 -5.25 1.24 -9.48
C LYS A 169 -4.29 0.15 -9.01
N ASN A 170 -3.01 0.22 -9.34
CA ASN A 170 -2.00 -0.71 -8.83
C ASN A 170 -1.54 -0.36 -7.41
N ALA A 171 -1.59 0.91 -7.04
CA ALA A 171 -1.19 1.35 -5.70
C ALA A 171 -2.13 0.77 -4.64
N ILE A 172 -3.44 0.71 -4.89
CA ILE A 172 -4.36 0.11 -3.91
C ILE A 172 -4.03 -1.36 -3.64
N VAL A 173 -3.75 -2.17 -4.67
CA VAL A 173 -3.39 -3.60 -4.54
C VAL A 173 -2.20 -3.78 -3.59
N LYS A 174 -1.13 -3.02 -3.82
CA LYS A 174 0.07 -3.06 -2.97
C LYS A 174 -0.24 -2.72 -1.51
N HIS A 175 -1.17 -1.80 -1.27
CA HIS A 175 -1.53 -1.37 0.08
C HIS A 175 -2.62 -2.24 0.73
N THR A 176 -3.29 -3.10 -0.04
CA THR A 176 -4.20 -4.12 0.48
C THR A 176 -3.43 -5.35 0.99
N ARG A 177 -2.22 -5.61 0.47
CA ARG A 177 -1.39 -6.78 0.82
C ARG A 177 -1.32 -7.05 2.33
N PRO A 178 -1.06 -6.08 3.23
CA PRO A 178 -1.01 -6.37 4.67
C PRO A 178 -2.32 -6.93 5.24
N TRP A 179 -3.50 -6.48 4.75
CA TRP A 179 -4.78 -7.03 5.16
C TRP A 179 -4.95 -8.47 4.69
N GLN A 180 -4.59 -8.76 3.44
CA GLN A 180 -4.62 -10.13 2.91
C GLN A 180 -3.72 -11.06 3.73
N GLN A 181 -2.50 -10.63 4.04
CA GLN A 181 -1.55 -11.37 4.89
C GLN A 181 -2.10 -11.64 6.30
N MET A 182 -2.78 -10.67 6.92
CA MET A 182 -3.44 -10.87 8.21
C MET A 182 -4.61 -11.86 8.13
N LEU A 183 -5.38 -11.86 7.04
CA LEU A 183 -6.45 -12.85 6.83
C LEU A 183 -5.88 -14.26 6.61
N MET A 184 -4.75 -14.40 5.89
CA MET A 184 -4.08 -15.69 5.72
C MET A 184 -3.53 -16.22 7.03
N PHE A 185 -2.96 -15.35 7.86
CA PHE A 185 -2.58 -15.71 9.22
C PHE A 185 -3.75 -16.39 9.93
N PHE A 186 -4.93 -15.75 9.98
CA PHE A 186 -6.10 -16.35 10.61
C PHE A 186 -6.58 -17.63 9.92
N ALA A 187 -6.60 -17.68 8.59
CA ALA A 187 -7.02 -18.85 7.83
C ALA A 187 -6.17 -20.08 8.14
N ARG A 188 -4.84 -19.90 8.22
CA ARG A 188 -3.89 -20.99 8.47
C ARG A 188 -3.74 -21.34 9.95
N THR A 189 -3.92 -20.41 10.88
CA THR A 189 -3.80 -20.67 12.33
C THR A 189 -5.11 -21.04 13.03
N GLN A 190 -6.27 -20.86 12.38
CA GLN A 190 -7.55 -21.38 12.92
C GLN A 190 -7.81 -22.84 12.51
N LYS A 191 -7.10 -23.37 11.51
CA LYS A 191 -7.08 -24.79 11.20
C LYS A 191 -6.19 -25.55 12.18
N GLU A 192 -6.45 -26.84 12.34
CA GLU A 192 -5.54 -27.71 13.08
C GLU A 192 -4.19 -27.78 12.35
N HIS A 193 -3.09 -27.58 13.08
CA HIS A 193 -1.74 -27.57 12.52
C HIS A 193 -0.72 -28.11 13.54
N GLY A 194 0.37 -28.69 13.06
CA GLY A 194 1.40 -29.32 13.91
C GLY A 194 2.51 -28.38 14.41
N TRP A 195 2.60 -27.15 13.88
CA TRP A 195 3.65 -26.20 14.24
C TRP A 195 3.23 -25.27 15.40
N LYS A 196 4.21 -24.64 16.05
CA LYS A 196 3.97 -23.76 17.19
C LYS A 196 3.58 -22.36 16.72
N SER A 197 2.28 -22.08 16.66
CA SER A 197 1.74 -20.81 16.20
C SER A 197 1.48 -19.79 17.32
N PRO A 198 1.33 -18.48 16.97
CA PRO A 198 0.97 -17.45 17.93
C PRO A 198 -0.37 -17.70 18.62
N LYS A 199 -0.40 -17.51 19.95
CA LYS A 199 -1.62 -17.69 20.74
C LYS A 199 -2.47 -16.42 20.68
N TYR A 200 -3.71 -16.56 20.26
CA TYR A 200 -4.75 -15.51 20.29
C TYR A 200 -6.13 -16.16 20.38
N ARG A 201 -7.18 -15.37 20.65
CA ARG A 201 -8.56 -15.87 20.71
C ARG A 201 -9.54 -14.88 20.10
N PHE A 202 -10.38 -15.36 19.18
CA PHE A 202 -11.52 -14.56 18.72
C PHE A 202 -12.54 -14.36 19.84
N THR A 203 -13.06 -13.14 19.93
CA THR A 203 -14.32 -12.88 20.64
C THR A 203 -15.47 -13.61 19.95
N ARG A 204 -16.61 -13.75 20.63
CA ARG A 204 -17.81 -14.39 20.06
C ARG A 204 -18.19 -13.76 18.71
N ARG A 205 -18.31 -12.43 18.65
CA ARG A 205 -18.65 -11.69 17.42
C ARG A 205 -17.62 -11.90 16.30
N GLN A 206 -16.34 -11.93 16.63
CA GLN A 206 -15.29 -12.18 15.64
C GLN A 206 -15.34 -13.61 15.11
N ARG A 207 -15.65 -14.59 15.96
CA ARG A 207 -15.82 -15.99 15.57
C ARG A 207 -17.02 -16.17 14.64
N GLU A 208 -18.17 -15.60 15.01
CA GLU A 208 -19.39 -15.65 14.18
C GLU A 208 -19.12 -15.01 12.80
N ALA A 209 -18.50 -13.83 12.74
CA ALA A 209 -18.15 -13.17 11.48
C ALA A 209 -17.11 -13.97 10.65
N TRP A 210 -16.16 -14.63 11.32
CA TRP A 210 -15.18 -15.49 10.67
C TRP A 210 -15.83 -16.74 10.06
N GLU A 211 -16.73 -17.40 10.78
CA GLU A 211 -17.45 -18.58 10.30
C GLU A 211 -18.29 -18.25 9.05
N VAL A 212 -18.99 -17.11 9.06
CA VAL A 212 -19.73 -16.61 7.88
C VAL A 212 -18.79 -16.34 6.70
N LEU A 213 -17.61 -15.73 6.94
CA LEU A 213 -16.63 -15.50 5.87
C LEU A 213 -16.13 -16.83 5.26
N ILE A 214 -15.83 -17.83 6.10
CA ILE A 214 -15.41 -19.16 5.62
C ILE A 214 -16.53 -19.82 4.81
N GLU A 215 -17.78 -19.72 5.26
CA GLU A 215 -18.94 -20.28 4.55
C GLU A 215 -19.13 -19.63 3.18
N GLN A 216 -19.13 -18.30 3.10
CA GLN A 216 -19.26 -17.58 1.84
C GLN A 216 -18.08 -17.82 0.89
N ALA A 217 -16.87 -18.01 1.43
CA ALA A 217 -15.71 -18.41 0.64
C ALA A 217 -15.89 -19.79 -0.01
N LYS A 218 -16.42 -20.77 0.73
CA LYS A 218 -16.71 -22.11 0.17
C LYS A 218 -17.77 -22.06 -0.93
N ARG A 219 -18.90 -21.36 -0.68
CA ARG A 219 -19.96 -21.20 -1.68
C ARG A 219 -19.48 -20.54 -2.98
N SER A 220 -18.60 -19.53 -2.86
CA SER A 220 -18.04 -18.87 -4.04
C SER A 220 -17.15 -19.75 -4.91
N ILE A 221 -16.66 -20.89 -4.37
CA ILE A 221 -15.87 -21.89 -5.11
C ILE A 221 -16.78 -22.97 -5.70
N GLU A 222 -17.84 -23.34 -4.97
CA GLU A 222 -18.80 -24.37 -5.36
C GLU A 222 -19.74 -23.91 -6.48
N GLY A 223 -19.89 -22.59 -6.68
CA GLY A 223 -20.61 -22.03 -7.83
C GLY A 223 -22.11 -22.23 -7.74
N ASP A 224 -22.70 -22.01 -6.57
CA ASP A 224 -24.15 -22.16 -6.37
C ASP A 224 -24.94 -21.26 -7.34
N GLU A 225 -25.68 -21.89 -8.26
CA GLU A 225 -26.60 -21.32 -9.25
C GLU A 225 -27.85 -20.66 -8.63
N GLU A 226 -27.97 -20.59 -7.29
CA GLU A 226 -29.11 -19.98 -6.61
C GLU A 226 -29.16 -18.45 -6.75
N ASP A 227 -28.04 -17.80 -7.12
CA ASP A 227 -27.96 -16.33 -7.22
C ASP A 227 -28.65 -15.74 -8.47
N GLU A 228 -28.96 -16.53 -9.52
CA GLU A 228 -29.74 -16.04 -10.68
C GLU A 228 -31.27 -16.20 -10.49
N ALA A 229 -31.72 -16.94 -9.48
CA ALA A 229 -33.15 -17.14 -9.22
C ALA A 229 -33.77 -16.01 -8.37
N GLU A 230 -33.01 -15.44 -7.42
CA GLU A 230 -33.49 -14.31 -6.60
C GLU A 230 -33.61 -13.01 -7.42
N ASP A 231 -32.74 -12.77 -8.41
CA ASP A 231 -32.81 -11.60 -9.30
C ASP A 231 -33.99 -11.68 -10.28
N MET A 232 -34.45 -12.88 -10.66
CA MET A 232 -35.61 -13.06 -11.55
C MET A 232 -36.97 -12.98 -10.83
N ASP A 233 -37.03 -13.20 -9.52
CA ASP A 233 -38.27 -13.09 -8.74
C ASP A 233 -38.58 -11.62 -8.40
N GLU A 234 -37.58 -10.74 -8.22
CA GLU A 234 -37.78 -9.28 -8.04
C GLU A 234 -38.23 -8.60 -9.36
N GLU A 235 -37.67 -8.97 -10.52
CA GLU A 235 -38.11 -8.44 -11.83
C GLU A 235 -39.56 -8.83 -12.20
N ARG A 236 -40.08 -9.93 -11.64
CA ARG A 236 -41.41 -10.44 -11.97
C ARG A 236 -42.52 -9.78 -11.15
N GLU A 237 -42.21 -9.24 -9.97
CA GLU A 237 -43.16 -8.48 -9.15
C GLU A 237 -43.30 -7.02 -9.62
N GLU A 238 -42.30 -6.42 -10.27
CA GLU A 238 -42.38 -5.04 -10.80
C GLU A 238 -43.14 -4.92 -12.13
N LEU A 239 -43.27 -6.00 -12.90
CA LEU A 239 -43.93 -5.97 -14.22
C LEU A 239 -45.47 -6.15 -14.18
N ASP A 240 -46.05 -6.47 -13.02
CA ASP A 240 -47.50 -6.72 -12.88
C ASP A 240 -48.30 -5.48 -12.39
N GLU A 241 -47.65 -4.37 -12.00
CA GLU A 241 -48.34 -3.15 -11.51
C GLU A 241 -48.52 -2.03 -12.55
N GLU A 242 -47.86 -2.06 -13.71
CA GLU A 242 -48.01 -1.04 -14.76
C GLU A 242 -48.97 -1.47 -15.88
N MET A 243 -50.22 -1.78 -15.52
CA MET A 243 -51.29 -1.94 -16.50
C MET A 243 -52.60 -1.29 -16.03
N MET A 244 -52.67 0.04 -16.08
CA MET A 244 -53.94 0.75 -16.31
C MET A 244 -53.76 2.22 -16.71
N ASP A 245 -54.60 2.62 -17.67
CA ASP A 245 -55.03 3.99 -18.04
C ASP A 245 -54.31 4.71 -19.21
N ASP A 246 -54.92 4.46 -20.38
CA ASP A 246 -55.50 5.41 -21.33
C ASP A 246 -54.64 6.14 -22.39
N ILE A 247 -54.94 5.66 -23.60
CA ILE A 247 -54.80 6.14 -24.98
C ILE A 247 -55.31 7.59 -25.15
N ASP A 248 -54.52 8.44 -25.81
CA ASP A 248 -54.98 9.21 -26.97
C ASP A 248 -53.82 9.79 -27.82
N GLU A 249 -54.10 9.86 -29.11
CA GLU A 249 -53.20 9.86 -30.26
C GLU A 249 -53.02 11.27 -30.86
N ALA A 250 -51.78 11.72 -31.14
CA ALA A 250 -51.51 12.68 -32.23
C ALA A 250 -50.00 12.83 -32.55
N ILE A 251 -49.72 12.76 -33.85
CA ILE A 251 -48.43 12.78 -34.56
C ILE A 251 -47.92 14.22 -34.70
N GLU A 252 -46.61 14.49 -34.52
CA GLU A 252 -45.73 15.20 -35.50
C GLU A 252 -44.29 15.53 -35.01
N VAL A 253 -43.32 14.92 -35.72
CA VAL A 253 -41.98 15.38 -36.17
C VAL A 253 -40.88 15.82 -35.17
N ALA A 254 -39.93 14.89 -34.98
CA ALA A 254 -38.46 15.03 -34.94
C ALA A 254 -37.78 16.11 -34.08
N GLU A 255 -37.27 15.68 -32.92
CA GLU A 255 -35.90 15.96 -32.47
C GLU A 255 -35.35 14.68 -31.81
N GLU A 256 -34.22 14.16 -32.29
CA GLU A 256 -33.50 13.08 -31.60
C GLU A 256 -32.90 13.67 -30.31
N GLU A 257 -33.62 13.55 -29.20
CA GLU A 257 -33.02 13.73 -27.89
C GLU A 257 -32.01 12.59 -27.62
N PRO A 258 -30.83 12.89 -27.06
CA PRO A 258 -29.88 11.86 -26.68
C PRO A 258 -30.54 10.98 -25.63
N GLY A 259 -30.73 9.70 -25.98
CA GLY A 259 -31.30 8.70 -25.10
C GLY A 259 -30.71 8.82 -23.69
N GLN A 260 -31.60 8.96 -22.72
CA GLN A 260 -31.30 8.75 -21.32
C GLN A 260 -30.86 7.29 -21.20
N GLY A 261 -29.56 7.05 -21.38
CA GLY A 261 -28.96 5.79 -20.98
C GLY A 261 -29.11 5.72 -19.47
N GLU A 262 -29.92 4.76 -19.02
CA GLU A 262 -29.94 4.31 -17.63
C GLU A 262 -28.50 4.28 -17.11
N GLY A 263 -28.25 5.08 -16.06
CA GLY A 263 -26.95 5.09 -15.42
C GLY A 263 -26.60 3.66 -14.97
N PRO A 264 -25.31 3.27 -15.00
CA PRO A 264 -24.94 1.95 -14.53
C PRO A 264 -25.43 1.77 -13.09
N GLU A 265 -26.23 0.73 -12.85
CA GLU A 265 -26.76 0.41 -11.54
C GLU A 265 -25.68 0.50 -10.45
N PRO A 266 -26.03 0.94 -9.23
CA PRO A 266 -25.08 1.05 -8.15
C PRO A 266 -24.51 -0.33 -7.82
N LYS A 267 -23.25 -0.57 -8.24
CA LYS A 267 -22.52 -1.80 -7.92
C LYS A 267 -22.63 -2.09 -6.43
N LYS A 268 -23.05 -3.31 -6.08
CA LYS A 268 -23.17 -3.81 -4.71
C LYS A 268 -21.95 -4.67 -4.34
N LEU A 269 -21.61 -4.78 -3.06
CA LEU A 269 -20.61 -5.75 -2.59
C LEU A 269 -21.14 -7.18 -2.76
N SER A 270 -20.30 -8.11 -3.21
CA SER A 270 -20.66 -9.53 -3.26
C SER A 270 -20.83 -10.12 -1.84
N LYS A 271 -21.53 -11.26 -1.70
CA LYS A 271 -21.79 -11.90 -0.39
C LYS A 271 -20.50 -12.16 0.41
N ILE A 272 -19.45 -12.68 -0.24
CA ILE A 272 -18.12 -12.88 0.37
C ILE A 272 -17.42 -11.57 0.76
N GLN A 273 -17.55 -10.51 -0.05
CA GLN A 273 -16.96 -9.20 0.28
C GLN A 273 -17.67 -8.55 1.47
N LYS A 274 -19.00 -8.68 1.57
CA LYS A 274 -19.78 -8.24 2.75
C LYS A 274 -19.36 -9.00 4.01
N ALA A 275 -19.21 -10.32 3.93
CA ALA A 275 -18.72 -11.13 5.05
C ALA A 275 -17.29 -10.74 5.46
N CYS A 276 -16.42 -10.48 4.48
CA CYS A 276 -15.05 -10.02 4.71
C CYS A 276 -15.02 -8.65 5.41
N LEU A 277 -15.89 -7.73 4.99
CA LEU A 277 -16.06 -6.43 5.63
C LEU A 277 -16.52 -6.57 7.09
N GLU A 278 -17.52 -7.41 7.37
CA GLU A 278 -18.00 -7.65 8.74
C GLU A 278 -16.89 -8.18 9.64
N PHE A 279 -16.11 -9.16 9.16
CA PHE A 279 -15.00 -9.71 9.92
C PHE A 279 -13.91 -8.66 10.19
N CYS A 280 -13.52 -7.89 9.18
CA CYS A 280 -12.53 -6.81 9.34
C CYS A 280 -13.01 -5.73 10.33
N ILE A 281 -14.29 -5.33 10.28
CA ILE A 281 -14.88 -4.39 11.22
C ILE A 281 -14.94 -4.99 12.64
N ALA A 282 -15.24 -6.28 12.78
CA ALA A 282 -15.22 -6.98 14.06
C ALA A 282 -13.81 -7.08 14.67
N LEU A 283 -12.76 -7.18 13.84
CA LEU A 283 -11.36 -7.10 14.28
C LEU A 283 -10.99 -5.70 14.77
N LEU A 284 -11.39 -4.66 14.03
CA LEU A 284 -11.13 -3.25 14.39
C LEU A 284 -11.89 -2.83 15.65
N ASN A 285 -13.13 -3.28 15.82
CA ASN A 285 -13.98 -3.02 16.98
C ASN A 285 -13.68 -3.95 18.18
N HIS A 286 -12.40 -4.23 18.41
CA HIS A 286 -11.91 -4.94 19.58
C HIS A 286 -11.51 -3.92 20.66
N ARG A 287 -11.76 -4.24 21.94
CA ARG A 287 -11.32 -3.41 23.07
C ARG A 287 -10.21 -4.13 23.84
N ILE A 288 -9.02 -3.56 23.80
CA ILE A 288 -7.85 -4.05 24.54
C ILE A 288 -8.05 -3.67 26.01
N THR A 289 -7.97 -4.66 26.91
CA THR A 289 -8.25 -4.45 28.35
C THR A 289 -7.05 -4.73 29.25
N ARG A 290 -6.21 -5.73 28.90
CA ARG A 290 -5.05 -6.12 29.73
C ARG A 290 -3.77 -6.15 28.93
N ARG A 291 -3.73 -6.94 27.84
CA ARG A 291 -2.55 -7.08 26.99
C ARG A 291 -2.92 -6.74 25.57
N GLU A 292 -2.01 -6.06 24.86
CA GLU A 292 -2.19 -5.68 23.46
C GLU A 292 -2.44 -6.92 22.58
N TYR A 293 -1.71 -8.00 22.87
CA TYR A 293 -1.83 -9.31 22.20
C TYR A 293 -3.05 -10.13 22.59
N ASP A 294 -3.98 -9.60 23.40
CA ASP A 294 -5.31 -10.20 23.50
C ASP A 294 -6.14 -9.89 22.24
N SER A 295 -5.75 -8.86 21.47
CA SER A 295 -6.38 -8.53 20.20
C SER A 295 -5.84 -9.42 19.07
N PRO A 296 -6.70 -10.18 18.37
CA PRO A 296 -6.29 -10.97 17.20
C PRO A 296 -5.62 -10.12 16.10
N LEU A 297 -6.10 -8.89 15.90
CA LEU A 297 -5.54 -7.98 14.90
C LEU A 297 -4.10 -7.58 15.26
N VAL A 298 -3.82 -7.29 16.52
CA VAL A 298 -2.45 -6.96 16.99
C VAL A 298 -1.54 -8.19 16.89
N CYS A 299 -2.06 -9.39 17.12
CA CYS A 299 -1.31 -10.64 16.95
C CYS A 299 -0.87 -10.84 15.49
N ALA A 300 -1.80 -10.71 14.54
CA ALA A 300 -1.49 -10.82 13.12
C ALA A 300 -0.47 -9.76 12.67
N LEU A 301 -0.62 -8.52 13.15
CA LEU A 301 0.33 -7.44 12.91
C LEU A 301 1.75 -7.78 13.41
N ALA A 302 1.89 -8.42 14.58
CA ALA A 302 3.21 -8.84 15.06
C ALA A 302 3.90 -9.85 14.14
N VAL A 303 3.15 -10.77 13.53
CA VAL A 303 3.70 -11.68 12.51
C VAL A 303 4.20 -10.91 11.29
N LEU A 304 3.48 -9.86 10.87
CA LEU A 304 3.97 -8.95 9.83
C LEU A 304 5.25 -8.20 10.23
N GLY A 305 5.62 -8.18 11.51
CA GLY A 305 6.88 -7.63 12.01
C GLY A 305 8.09 -8.56 11.80
N VAL A 306 7.87 -9.82 11.45
CA VAL A 306 8.94 -10.81 11.20
C VAL A 306 9.50 -10.65 9.78
N LYS A 307 10.80 -10.89 9.61
CA LYS A 307 11.50 -11.08 8.34
C LYS A 307 12.41 -12.31 8.45
N GLU A 308 12.95 -12.77 7.32
CA GLU A 308 13.87 -13.93 7.26
C GLU A 308 14.96 -13.82 8.33
N ASP A 309 15.72 -12.71 8.31
CA ASP A 309 16.84 -12.50 9.24
C ASP A 309 16.55 -11.42 10.30
N GLY A 310 15.52 -11.63 11.12
CA GLY A 310 15.25 -10.76 12.27
C GLY A 310 13.91 -10.03 12.24
N TRP A 311 13.90 -8.77 12.64
CA TRP A 311 12.67 -7.98 12.79
C TRP A 311 12.62 -6.83 11.80
N LYS A 312 11.42 -6.51 11.30
CA LYS A 312 11.18 -5.28 10.54
C LYS A 312 11.40 -4.08 11.45
N GLY A 313 12.31 -3.20 11.05
CA GLY A 313 12.68 -2.03 11.83
C GLY A 313 11.68 -0.86 11.70
N PRO A 314 11.94 0.25 12.41
CA PRO A 314 11.13 1.47 12.36
C PRO A 314 11.11 2.16 10.99
N GLU A 315 11.98 1.78 10.05
CA GLU A 315 11.95 2.28 8.67
C GLU A 315 11.01 1.44 7.77
N GLN A 316 10.81 0.15 8.08
CA GLN A 316 10.10 -0.79 7.22
C GLN A 316 8.65 -1.03 7.67
N TYR A 317 8.39 -0.97 8.98
CA TYR A 317 7.11 -1.35 9.55
C TYR A 317 6.03 -0.25 9.54
N PRO A 318 6.34 1.05 9.79
CA PRO A 318 5.32 2.11 9.72
C PRO A 318 4.60 2.26 8.36
N PRO A 319 5.22 2.00 7.20
CA PRO A 319 4.50 1.90 5.93
C PRO A 319 3.41 0.81 5.93
N ILE A 320 3.67 -0.35 6.53
CA ILE A 320 2.68 -1.44 6.69
C ILE A 320 1.50 -0.94 7.53
N LEU A 321 1.76 -0.34 8.68
CA LEU A 321 0.72 0.25 9.53
C LEU A 321 -0.07 1.33 8.78
N SER A 322 0.60 2.19 8.00
CA SER A 322 -0.05 3.24 7.21
C SER A 322 -1.04 2.66 6.20
N ALA A 323 -0.66 1.58 5.52
CA ALA A 323 -1.50 0.87 4.57
C ALA A 323 -2.72 0.25 5.28
N VAL A 324 -2.50 -0.49 6.38
CA VAL A 324 -3.57 -1.09 7.18
C VAL A 324 -4.57 -0.03 7.67
N ILE A 325 -4.09 1.07 8.24
CA ILE A 325 -4.91 2.17 8.74
C ILE A 325 -5.72 2.82 7.61
N LYS A 326 -5.11 3.08 6.45
CA LYS A 326 -5.81 3.74 5.34
C LYS A 326 -6.89 2.84 4.73
N ILE A 327 -6.62 1.55 4.53
CA ILE A 327 -7.63 0.60 4.06
C ILE A 327 -8.74 0.41 5.10
N ALA A 328 -8.40 0.38 6.40
CA ALA A 328 -9.40 0.33 7.48
C ALA A 328 -10.38 1.52 7.43
N ARG A 329 -9.89 2.72 7.09
CA ARG A 329 -10.74 3.90 6.93
C ARG A 329 -11.68 3.80 5.74
N PHE A 330 -11.22 3.24 4.62
CA PHE A 330 -12.10 2.94 3.48
C PHE A 330 -13.19 1.95 3.89
N MET A 331 -12.84 0.86 4.59
CA MET A 331 -13.80 -0.13 5.08
C MET A 331 -14.81 0.46 6.06
N VAL A 332 -14.41 1.35 6.97
CA VAL A 332 -15.34 1.99 7.91
C VAL A 332 -16.35 2.88 7.18
N VAL A 333 -15.91 3.61 6.15
CA VAL A 333 -16.84 4.39 5.33
C VAL A 333 -17.76 3.48 4.53
N GLN A 334 -17.23 2.43 3.91
CA GLN A 334 -18.05 1.44 3.21
C GLN A 334 -19.07 0.81 4.15
N LYS A 335 -18.68 0.45 5.37
CA LYS A 335 -19.59 -0.11 6.37
C LYS A 335 -20.69 0.89 6.75
N GLY A 336 -20.37 2.19 6.78
CA GLY A 336 -21.35 3.26 6.98
C GLY A 336 -22.41 3.26 5.87
N LEU A 337 -21.97 3.20 4.60
CA LEU A 337 -22.87 3.12 3.44
C LEU A 337 -23.77 1.89 3.48
N GLU A 338 -23.20 0.69 3.70
CA GLU A 338 -23.99 -0.55 3.78
C GLU A 338 -25.04 -0.54 4.89
N MET A 339 -24.82 0.25 5.95
CA MET A 339 -25.77 0.37 7.06
C MET A 339 -26.79 1.50 6.88
N SER A 340 -26.57 2.44 5.98
CA SER A 340 -27.48 3.57 5.73
C SER A 340 -28.61 3.25 4.75
N GLY A 341 -28.53 2.13 4.02
CA GLY A 341 -29.50 1.78 2.96
C GLY A 341 -29.27 2.56 1.66
N PRO A 342 -30.03 2.26 0.59
CA PRO A 342 -30.07 3.11 -0.61
C PRO A 342 -30.50 4.53 -0.24
N GLU A 343 -30.04 5.52 -1.01
CA GLU A 343 -30.49 6.90 -0.90
C GLU A 343 -31.97 6.94 -1.31
N GLU A 344 -32.88 6.62 -0.39
CA GLU A 344 -34.26 7.07 -0.54
C GLU A 344 -34.20 8.59 -0.49
N ASP A 345 -34.48 9.21 -1.64
CA ASP A 345 -34.69 10.64 -1.80
C ASP A 345 -35.84 11.05 -0.88
N SER A 346 -35.52 11.31 0.38
CA SER A 346 -36.44 11.94 1.31
C SER A 346 -36.54 13.40 0.91
N GLY A 347 -37.20 13.65 -0.23
CA GLY A 347 -37.70 14.93 -0.66
C GLY A 347 -38.80 15.40 0.28
N ASP A 348 -38.42 15.72 1.52
CA ASP A 348 -39.20 16.58 2.41
C ASP A 348 -38.25 17.21 3.44
N GLU A 349 -37.35 18.07 2.96
CA GLU A 349 -36.74 19.09 3.81
C GLU A 349 -37.79 20.19 4.06
N THR A 350 -38.82 19.89 4.85
CA THR A 350 -39.54 20.90 5.60
C THR A 350 -38.82 21.10 6.93
N ASP A 351 -38.02 22.16 6.94
CA ASP A 351 -37.33 22.75 8.08
C ASP A 351 -38.36 23.36 9.05
N ASP A 352 -38.95 22.54 9.93
CA ASP A 352 -39.81 22.98 11.03
C ASP A 352 -39.21 22.57 12.39
N ASP A 353 -38.04 23.11 12.72
CA ASP A 353 -37.50 23.14 14.10
C ASP A 353 -37.95 24.41 14.85
N LEU A 354 -39.26 24.67 14.86
CA LEU A 354 -39.90 25.65 15.74
C LEU A 354 -41.27 25.14 16.21
N ASP A 355 -41.31 24.21 17.16
CA ASP A 355 -42.41 24.23 18.13
C ASP A 355 -42.04 23.68 19.51
N ASP A 356 -42.21 24.57 20.48
CA ASP A 356 -42.11 24.38 21.91
C ASP A 356 -43.51 23.99 22.41
N SER A 357 -43.77 22.70 22.64
CA SER A 357 -44.84 22.35 23.59
C SER A 357 -44.62 21.04 24.31
N ALA A 358 -44.62 21.17 25.64
CA ALA A 358 -44.74 20.11 26.60
C ALA A 358 -46.16 19.51 26.55
N TYR A 359 -46.30 18.25 26.13
CA TYR A 359 -47.35 17.34 26.63
C TYR A 359 -46.97 15.87 26.41
N GLU A 360 -47.40 15.03 27.34
CA GLU A 360 -46.94 13.67 27.60
C GLU A 360 -47.32 12.59 26.53
N SER A 361 -46.43 11.60 26.42
CA SER A 361 -46.68 10.14 26.27
C SER A 361 -47.44 9.58 25.06
N GLY A 362 -46.69 8.87 24.19
CA GLY A 362 -47.18 7.83 23.27
C GLY A 362 -46.00 7.06 22.63
N PRO A 363 -46.03 5.70 22.52
CA PRO A 363 -44.87 4.92 22.12
C PRO A 363 -44.78 4.82 20.60
N SER A 364 -43.55 4.98 20.08
CA SER A 364 -43.09 4.76 18.69
C SER A 364 -42.68 6.04 17.96
N GLN A 365 -41.68 6.76 18.51
CA GLN A 365 -40.79 7.53 17.65
C GLN A 365 -40.05 6.54 16.72
N ARG A 366 -40.54 6.37 15.49
CA ARG A 366 -39.78 5.78 14.39
C ARG A 366 -38.46 6.56 14.31
N ARG A 367 -37.38 6.00 14.85
CA ARG A 367 -36.05 6.63 14.82
C ARG A 367 -35.71 6.85 13.36
N ARG A 368 -35.58 8.11 12.93
CA ARG A 368 -35.10 8.46 11.58
C ARG A 368 -33.85 7.63 11.27
N PRO A 369 -33.73 7.03 10.07
CA PRO A 369 -32.54 6.28 9.68
C PRO A 369 -31.29 7.13 9.89
N LYS A 370 -30.23 6.54 10.45
CA LYS A 370 -28.99 7.28 10.64
C LYS A 370 -28.28 7.41 9.30
N GLY A 371 -28.07 8.63 8.84
CA GLY A 371 -27.27 8.89 7.65
C GLY A 371 -25.82 8.40 7.79
N CYS A 372 -25.15 8.16 6.66
CA CYS A 372 -23.83 7.54 6.61
C CYS A 372 -22.80 8.29 7.46
N LEU A 373 -22.85 9.63 7.48
CA LEU A 373 -21.96 10.45 8.31
C LEU A 373 -22.08 10.12 9.80
N GLN A 374 -23.29 10.00 10.33
CA GLN A 374 -23.52 9.70 11.75
C GLN A 374 -23.03 8.28 12.11
N LEU A 375 -23.18 7.33 11.19
CA LEU A 375 -22.70 5.96 11.37
C LEU A 375 -21.18 5.88 11.34
N VAL A 376 -20.54 6.57 10.39
CA VAL A 376 -19.07 6.68 10.32
C VAL A 376 -18.55 7.36 11.58
N GLN A 377 -19.11 8.49 12.00
CA GLN A 377 -18.71 9.19 13.22
C GLN A 377 -18.77 8.27 14.46
N LYS A 378 -19.87 7.52 14.61
CA LYS A 378 -20.04 6.55 15.71
C LYS A 378 -18.97 5.46 15.68
N MET A 379 -18.62 4.93 14.51
CA MET A 379 -17.54 3.94 14.38
C MET A 379 -16.18 4.56 14.65
N MET A 380 -15.95 5.79 14.18
CA MET A 380 -14.71 6.51 14.38
C MET A 380 -14.41 6.71 15.87
N ASP A 381 -15.38 7.25 16.62
CA ASP A 381 -15.24 7.50 18.07
C ASP A 381 -15.12 6.19 18.86
N ARG A 382 -15.79 5.13 18.41
CA ARG A 382 -15.81 3.86 19.13
C ARG A 382 -14.49 3.09 19.02
N PHE A 383 -13.85 3.07 17.85
CA PHE A 383 -12.69 2.20 17.64
C PHE A 383 -11.64 2.66 16.64
N MET A 384 -11.75 3.83 15.99
CA MET A 384 -10.75 4.27 15.01
C MET A 384 -9.85 5.42 15.45
N VAL A 385 -10.10 6.03 16.61
CA VAL A 385 -9.32 7.16 17.14
C VAL A 385 -8.58 6.78 18.43
N ARG A 386 -7.57 7.58 18.79
CA ARG A 386 -6.90 7.48 20.10
C ARG A 386 -7.89 7.74 21.23
N GLY A 387 -7.69 7.05 22.35
CA GLY A 387 -8.59 7.05 23.51
C GLY A 387 -9.64 5.93 23.47
N SER A 388 -9.78 5.22 22.35
CA SER A 388 -10.74 4.10 22.21
C SER A 388 -10.27 2.79 22.86
N HIS A 389 -8.99 2.68 23.21
CA HIS A 389 -8.36 1.42 23.63
C HIS A 389 -8.55 0.28 22.61
N SER A 390 -8.57 0.61 21.32
CA SER A 390 -8.71 -0.35 20.23
C SER A 390 -7.36 -0.70 19.58
N PRO A 391 -7.32 -1.73 18.71
CA PRO A 391 -6.17 -1.99 17.86
C PRO A 391 -5.78 -0.79 16.98
N MET A 392 -6.74 0.05 16.58
CA MET A 392 -6.44 1.25 15.81
C MET A 392 -5.60 2.23 16.61
N GLN A 393 -5.92 2.43 17.90
CA GLN A 393 -5.07 3.24 18.77
C GLN A 393 -3.66 2.68 18.85
N TRP A 394 -3.51 1.36 19.06
CA TRP A 394 -2.20 0.71 19.09
C TRP A 394 -1.40 0.95 17.80
N MET A 395 -2.05 0.78 16.64
CA MET A 395 -1.43 1.04 15.34
C MET A 395 -1.03 2.51 15.15
N LEU A 396 -1.90 3.46 15.53
CA LEU A 396 -1.63 4.90 15.45
C LEU A 396 -0.44 5.30 16.33
N ASP A 397 -0.38 4.79 17.56
CA ASP A 397 0.70 5.09 18.51
C ASP A 397 2.03 4.48 18.07
N LEU A 398 2.01 3.20 17.65
CA LEU A 398 3.22 2.53 17.17
C LEU A 398 3.74 3.16 15.88
N ARG A 399 2.86 3.55 14.96
CA ARG A 399 3.23 4.27 13.73
C ARG A 399 3.89 5.61 14.04
N THR A 400 3.29 6.40 14.93
CA THR A 400 3.87 7.70 15.34
C THR A 400 5.23 7.50 16.01
N TYR A 401 5.38 6.49 16.86
CA TYR A 401 6.65 6.16 17.50
C TYR A 401 7.73 5.75 16.48
N GLY A 402 7.40 4.85 15.55
CA GLY A 402 8.33 4.43 14.49
C GLY A 402 8.76 5.57 13.57
N LEU A 403 7.83 6.44 13.18
CA LEU A 403 8.16 7.64 12.40
C LEU A 403 9.06 8.60 13.19
N LYS A 404 8.84 8.77 14.50
CA LYS A 404 9.71 9.58 15.35
C LYS A 404 11.13 9.01 15.38
N ILE A 405 11.29 7.68 15.47
CA ILE A 405 12.60 7.04 15.37
C ILE A 405 13.22 7.30 13.99
N HIS A 406 12.46 7.08 12.91
CA HIS A 406 12.97 7.27 11.55
C HIS A 406 13.42 8.71 11.27
N TYR A 407 12.68 9.73 11.71
CA TYR A 407 13.06 11.13 11.49
C TYR A 407 14.15 11.64 12.42
N ASN A 408 14.33 11.05 13.61
CA ASN A 408 15.30 11.51 14.60
C ASN A 408 16.56 10.64 14.71
N THR A 409 16.59 9.50 14.04
CA THR A 409 17.76 8.61 14.01
C THR A 409 18.39 8.72 12.64
N THR A 410 19.69 8.97 12.57
CA THR A 410 20.42 8.93 11.31
C THR A 410 20.34 7.51 10.75
N THR A 411 19.72 7.34 9.58
CA THR A 411 19.77 6.08 8.83
C THR A 411 21.23 5.65 8.68
N ARG A 412 21.51 4.33 8.70
CA ARG A 412 22.87 3.81 8.50
C ARG A 412 23.52 4.49 7.29
N GLY A 413 24.73 5.01 7.48
CA GLY A 413 25.49 5.62 6.38
C GLY A 413 25.76 4.56 5.32
N HIS A 414 25.24 4.77 4.11
CA HIS A 414 25.52 3.91 2.96
C HIS A 414 26.53 4.55 2.01
N VAL A 415 27.04 5.74 2.34
CA VAL A 415 27.98 6.51 1.53
C VAL A 415 29.34 6.48 2.20
N GLU A 416 30.31 5.88 1.50
CA GLU A 416 31.71 5.89 1.91
C GLU A 416 32.54 6.58 0.84
N TRP A 417 33.57 7.31 1.28
CA TRP A 417 34.54 7.94 0.39
C TRP A 417 35.88 7.22 0.52
N THR A 418 36.35 6.62 -0.57
CA THR A 418 37.73 6.12 -0.67
C THR A 418 38.58 7.09 -1.48
N ASN A 419 39.82 7.29 -1.02
CA ASN A 419 40.87 7.98 -1.77
C ASN A 419 40.53 9.42 -2.23
N GLY A 420 39.46 10.03 -1.69
CA GLY A 420 39.03 11.39 -1.98
C GLY A 420 38.30 11.62 -3.32
N ASP A 421 38.23 10.63 -4.22
CA ASP A 421 37.58 10.75 -5.54
C ASP A 421 36.61 9.59 -5.86
N GLU A 422 36.60 8.54 -5.05
CA GLU A 422 35.71 7.38 -5.22
C GLU A 422 34.60 7.39 -4.18
N LEU A 423 33.37 7.24 -4.66
CA LEU A 423 32.17 7.14 -3.84
C LEU A 423 31.65 5.70 -3.91
N LEU A 424 31.51 5.08 -2.74
CA LEU A 424 30.79 3.83 -2.59
C LEU A 424 29.40 4.13 -2.06
N TYR A 425 28.39 3.66 -2.78
CA TYR A 425 27.00 3.67 -2.33
C TYR A 425 26.41 2.27 -2.42
N LYS A 426 26.22 1.61 -1.27
CA LYS A 426 25.84 0.18 -1.20
C LYS A 426 26.84 -0.68 -1.99
N GLU A 427 26.40 -1.33 -3.07
CA GLU A 427 27.23 -2.14 -3.96
C GLU A 427 27.76 -1.35 -5.17
N LEU A 428 27.38 -0.07 -5.31
CA LEU A 428 27.79 0.77 -6.44
C LEU A 428 29.08 1.50 -6.11
N HIS A 429 30.10 1.33 -6.94
CA HIS A 429 31.39 2.01 -6.82
C HIS A 429 31.62 2.87 -8.07
N PHE A 430 31.80 4.18 -7.88
CA PHE A 430 32.12 5.08 -8.98
C PHE A 430 32.97 6.27 -8.55
N SER A 431 33.81 6.74 -9.47
CA SER A 431 34.60 7.97 -9.31
C SER A 431 33.77 9.22 -9.63
N MET A 432 34.20 10.38 -9.14
CA MET A 432 33.59 11.66 -9.53
C MET A 432 33.74 11.95 -11.03
N ALA A 433 34.77 11.41 -11.69
CA ALA A 433 34.90 11.50 -13.14
C ALA A 433 33.79 10.73 -13.86
N GLN A 434 33.48 9.51 -13.41
CA GLN A 434 32.36 8.72 -13.94
C GLN A 434 31.01 9.40 -13.66
N PHE A 435 30.82 9.96 -12.46
CA PHE A 435 29.61 10.71 -12.13
C PHE A 435 29.41 11.93 -13.05
N ARG A 436 30.45 12.77 -13.23
CA ARG A 436 30.40 13.90 -14.18
C ARG A 436 30.14 13.42 -15.61
N GLY A 437 30.77 12.33 -16.03
CA GLY A 437 30.54 11.70 -17.33
C GLY A 437 29.09 11.27 -17.52
N MET A 438 28.47 10.65 -16.51
CA MET A 438 27.05 10.28 -16.51
C MET A 438 26.15 11.52 -16.66
N VAL A 439 26.41 12.60 -15.90
CA VAL A 439 25.62 13.85 -15.99
C VAL A 439 25.72 14.47 -17.39
N HIS A 440 26.94 14.56 -17.94
CA HIS A 440 27.15 15.07 -19.31
C HIS A 440 26.51 14.17 -20.37
N GLY A 441 26.61 12.85 -20.22
CA GLY A 441 25.95 11.87 -21.10
C GLY A 441 24.43 12.02 -21.09
N LEU A 442 23.84 12.13 -19.90
CA LEU A 442 22.41 12.33 -19.73
C LEU A 442 21.94 13.66 -20.35
N ALA A 443 22.71 14.75 -20.18
CA ALA A 443 22.43 16.04 -20.79
C ALA A 443 22.52 15.99 -22.32
N SER A 444 23.55 15.31 -22.86
CA SER A 444 23.72 15.13 -24.29
C SER A 444 22.59 14.31 -24.90
N GLU A 445 22.21 13.21 -24.26
CA GLU A 445 21.13 12.33 -24.75
C GLU A 445 19.77 13.02 -24.65
N SER A 446 19.49 13.76 -23.57
CA SER A 446 18.26 14.54 -23.44
C SER A 446 18.16 15.61 -24.52
N ARG A 447 19.28 16.28 -24.84
CA ARG A 447 19.33 17.24 -25.94
C ARG A 447 19.08 16.55 -27.28
N ARG A 448 19.73 15.42 -27.55
CA ARG A 448 19.56 14.63 -28.77
C ARG A 448 18.11 14.21 -28.96
N LEU A 449 17.48 13.63 -27.94
CA LEU A 449 16.05 13.26 -27.96
C LEU A 449 15.17 14.46 -28.27
N LEU A 450 15.35 15.58 -27.56
CA LEU A 450 14.55 16.79 -27.79
C LEU A 450 14.70 17.31 -29.21
N THR A 451 15.94 17.50 -29.67
CA THR A 451 16.19 18.18 -30.94
C THR A 451 15.98 17.28 -32.14
N GLU A 452 16.46 16.04 -32.11
CA GLU A 452 16.48 15.15 -33.28
C GLU A 452 15.21 14.29 -33.37
N GLU A 453 14.77 13.70 -32.25
CA GLU A 453 13.65 12.76 -32.24
C GLU A 453 12.30 13.46 -32.07
N LEU A 454 12.23 14.50 -31.23
CA LEU A 454 10.97 15.18 -30.91
C LEU A 454 10.71 16.42 -31.79
N MET A 455 11.73 17.27 -31.98
CA MET A 455 11.60 18.52 -32.75
C MET A 455 12.04 18.42 -34.21
N PHE A 456 12.56 17.25 -34.61
CA PHE A 456 13.04 16.94 -35.96
C PHE A 456 14.00 17.99 -36.54
N SER A 457 14.86 18.55 -35.68
CA SER A 457 15.84 19.54 -36.04
C SER A 457 16.89 18.94 -36.97
N SER A 458 17.29 19.71 -37.98
CA SER A 458 18.42 19.37 -38.85
C SER A 458 19.29 20.62 -39.07
N LYS A 459 20.48 20.45 -39.63
CA LYS A 459 21.34 21.59 -40.00
C LYS A 459 20.65 22.57 -40.97
N ALA A 460 19.77 22.06 -41.84
CA ALA A 460 19.03 22.86 -42.81
C ALA A 460 17.76 23.50 -42.23
N ALA A 461 17.21 22.94 -41.15
CA ALA A 461 15.99 23.40 -40.50
C ALA A 461 16.14 23.35 -38.97
N PRO A 462 16.81 24.35 -38.36
CA PRO A 462 17.03 24.38 -36.92
C PRO A 462 15.74 24.65 -36.14
N VAL A 463 15.75 24.38 -34.83
CA VAL A 463 14.68 24.82 -33.91
C VAL A 463 14.69 26.35 -33.80
N PRO A 464 13.53 27.04 -33.84
CA PRO A 464 13.42 28.47 -33.62
C PRO A 464 14.04 28.89 -32.30
N ALA A 465 14.75 30.02 -32.34
CA ALA A 465 15.26 30.63 -31.11
C ALA A 465 14.10 31.10 -30.24
N VAL A 466 14.13 30.74 -28.96
CA VAL A 466 13.17 31.25 -27.98
C VAL A 466 13.66 32.61 -27.48
N PRO A 467 12.87 33.70 -27.59
CA PRO A 467 13.33 35.03 -27.23
C PRO A 467 13.24 35.25 -25.71
N TRP A 468 14.08 34.53 -24.94
CA TRP A 468 14.01 34.46 -23.49
C TRP A 468 13.94 35.82 -22.76
N GLU A 469 14.61 36.85 -23.29
CA GLU A 469 14.68 38.19 -22.69
C GLU A 469 13.38 39.01 -22.87
N SER A 470 12.65 38.76 -23.95
CA SER A 470 11.44 39.51 -24.30
C SER A 470 10.15 38.76 -24.03
N ILE A 471 10.22 37.48 -23.62
CA ILE A 471 9.04 36.73 -23.17
C ILE A 471 8.37 37.47 -22.00
N ARG A 472 7.06 37.60 -22.13
CA ARG A 472 6.15 38.13 -21.12
C ARG A 472 5.03 37.13 -20.85
N ASP A 473 4.57 37.16 -19.62
CA ASP A 473 3.37 36.45 -19.19
C ASP A 473 2.47 37.40 -18.40
N ASN A 474 1.17 37.11 -18.38
CA ASN A 474 0.21 37.75 -17.50
C ASN A 474 -0.23 36.74 -16.43
N PRO A 475 0.33 36.80 -15.20
CA PRO A 475 -0.01 35.84 -14.13
C PRO A 475 -1.39 36.08 -13.51
N THR A 476 -2.03 37.23 -13.77
CA THR A 476 -3.38 37.55 -13.27
C THR A 476 -4.48 37.16 -14.26
N ASP A 477 -4.12 36.73 -15.47
CA ASP A 477 -5.10 36.18 -16.39
C ASP A 477 -5.42 34.75 -15.91
N GLU A 478 -6.70 34.47 -15.67
CA GLU A 478 -7.19 33.17 -15.19
C GLU A 478 -7.96 32.41 -16.29
N ARG A 479 -8.05 32.94 -17.51
CA ARG A 479 -8.83 32.32 -18.58
C ARG A 479 -8.31 30.92 -18.90
N PRO A 480 -9.18 29.90 -18.95
CA PRO A 480 -8.76 28.55 -19.33
C PRO A 480 -8.03 28.54 -20.68
N GLY A 481 -6.92 27.82 -20.74
CA GLY A 481 -6.05 27.74 -21.91
C GLY A 481 -5.11 28.94 -22.12
N TRP A 482 -5.14 29.97 -21.27
CA TRP A 482 -4.14 31.05 -21.32
C TRP A 482 -2.74 30.54 -20.95
N ASN A 483 -1.73 31.01 -21.68
CA ASN A 483 -0.31 30.78 -21.40
C ASN A 483 0.54 31.90 -22.04
N PHE A 484 1.85 31.93 -21.75
CA PHE A 484 2.75 33.00 -22.22
C PHE A 484 2.88 33.11 -23.76
N LEU A 485 2.54 32.06 -24.53
CA LEU A 485 2.52 32.12 -26.00
C LEU A 485 1.39 33.01 -26.53
N LYS A 486 0.37 33.29 -25.72
CA LYS A 486 -0.80 34.11 -26.07
C LYS A 486 -0.64 35.58 -25.65
N ASP A 487 0.46 35.93 -24.99
CA ASP A 487 0.72 37.31 -24.57
C ASP A 487 1.15 38.16 -25.77
N HIS A 488 0.30 39.12 -26.16
CA HIS A 488 0.52 40.03 -27.27
C HIS A 488 1.81 40.86 -27.18
N ARG A 489 2.42 40.98 -25.99
CA ARG A 489 3.68 41.70 -25.78
C ARG A 489 4.90 40.87 -26.19
N THR A 490 4.73 39.56 -26.37
CA THR A 490 5.78 38.63 -26.80
C THR A 490 5.68 38.39 -28.31
N ASN A 491 6.70 38.77 -29.07
CA ASN A 491 6.76 38.43 -30.50
C ASN A 491 7.56 37.13 -30.71
N MET A 492 6.86 36.01 -30.85
CA MET A 492 7.49 34.72 -31.15
C MET A 492 7.88 34.65 -32.64
N PRO A 493 9.03 34.04 -32.99
CA PRO A 493 9.47 33.94 -34.39
C PRO A 493 8.60 32.99 -35.24
N VAL A 494 7.77 32.17 -34.59
CA VAL A 494 6.88 31.18 -35.20
C VAL A 494 5.57 31.11 -34.42
N ASN A 495 4.54 30.52 -35.03
CA ASN A 495 3.34 30.12 -34.29
C ASN A 495 3.67 28.94 -33.37
N GLY A 496 3.98 29.22 -32.10
CA GLY A 496 4.39 28.21 -31.13
C GLY A 496 3.37 27.09 -30.90
N GLU A 497 2.08 27.33 -31.13
CA GLU A 497 1.03 26.33 -30.97
C GLU A 497 1.00 25.31 -32.12
N ARG A 498 1.38 25.72 -33.34
CA ARG A 498 1.26 24.89 -34.54
C ARG A 498 2.58 24.50 -35.18
N TRP A 499 3.68 25.15 -34.80
CA TRP A 499 4.97 25.02 -35.46
C TRP A 499 5.45 23.57 -35.64
N LEU A 500 5.32 22.72 -34.61
CA LEU A 500 5.78 21.33 -34.72
C LEU A 500 4.90 20.52 -35.68
N PHE A 501 3.59 20.77 -35.65
CA PHE A 501 2.64 20.13 -36.55
C PHE A 501 2.87 20.56 -38.00
N GLU A 502 3.04 21.87 -38.23
CA GLU A 502 3.36 22.46 -39.54
C GLU A 502 4.69 21.91 -40.06
N ARG A 503 5.72 21.81 -39.22
CA ARG A 503 7.02 21.21 -39.58
C ARG A 503 6.91 19.76 -40.03
N VAL A 504 6.13 18.94 -39.32
CA VAL A 504 5.85 17.55 -39.73
C VAL A 504 5.11 17.56 -41.07
N GLY A 505 4.18 18.50 -41.25
CA GLY A 505 3.41 18.66 -42.48
C GLY A 505 4.22 19.10 -43.70
N GLU A 506 5.22 19.97 -43.54
CA GLU A 506 6.03 20.50 -44.65
C GLU A 506 7.09 19.50 -45.15
N SER A 507 7.66 18.70 -44.25
CA SER A 507 8.70 17.74 -44.61
C SER A 507 8.12 16.39 -45.02
N ALA A 508 8.25 16.04 -46.31
CA ALA A 508 7.77 14.76 -46.84
C ALA A 508 8.36 13.54 -46.11
N SER A 509 9.65 13.61 -45.70
CA SER A 509 10.34 12.52 -45.02
C SER A 509 9.91 12.35 -43.56
N ILE A 510 9.54 13.43 -42.86
CA ILE A 510 9.02 13.37 -41.49
C ILE A 510 7.55 12.95 -41.55
N ARG A 511 6.76 13.54 -42.46
CA ARG A 511 5.34 13.23 -42.66
C ARG A 511 5.13 11.73 -42.92
N SER A 512 5.96 11.10 -43.76
CA SER A 512 5.85 9.67 -44.05
C SER A 512 6.05 8.77 -42.82
N ARG A 513 6.68 9.25 -41.73
CA ARG A 513 6.82 8.49 -40.48
C ARG A 513 5.48 8.31 -39.75
N PHE A 514 4.53 9.21 -39.96
CA PHE A 514 3.25 9.27 -39.26
C PHE A 514 2.06 8.91 -40.15
N MET A 515 2.29 8.59 -41.43
CA MET A 515 1.24 8.27 -42.39
C MET A 515 1.27 6.80 -42.76
N LYS A 516 0.10 6.15 -42.77
CA LYS A 516 -0.06 4.76 -43.22
C LYS A 516 -1.20 4.68 -44.22
N PRO A 517 -0.90 4.46 -45.52
CA PRO A 517 -1.93 4.28 -46.54
C PRO A 517 -2.87 3.12 -46.19
N GLY A 518 -4.17 3.29 -46.43
CA GLY A 518 -5.20 2.27 -46.17
C GLY A 518 -5.82 2.29 -44.76
N THR A 519 -5.44 3.24 -43.91
CA THR A 519 -6.15 3.52 -42.65
C THR A 519 -7.26 4.56 -42.86
N GLN A 520 -8.35 4.52 -42.08
CA GLN A 520 -9.47 5.47 -42.21
C GLN A 520 -9.04 6.94 -42.11
N SER A 521 -8.07 7.26 -41.23
CA SER A 521 -7.55 8.61 -41.05
C SER A 521 -6.30 8.93 -41.89
N GLY A 522 -5.72 7.92 -42.56
CA GLY A 522 -4.41 8.03 -43.23
C GLY A 522 -3.22 8.04 -42.27
N VAL A 523 -3.44 8.01 -40.95
CA VAL A 523 -2.43 8.18 -39.90
C VAL A 523 -1.99 6.83 -39.32
N ASP A 524 -0.68 6.69 -39.07
CA ASP A 524 -0.10 5.55 -38.37
C ASP A 524 -0.19 5.76 -36.85
N ARG A 525 -1.22 5.18 -36.22
CA ARG A 525 -1.41 5.24 -34.76
C ARG A 525 -0.22 4.67 -33.99
N GLN A 526 0.39 3.58 -34.46
CA GLN A 526 1.55 2.97 -33.79
C GLN A 526 2.80 3.86 -33.89
N ALA A 527 2.93 4.67 -34.95
CA ALA A 527 4.00 5.66 -35.03
C ALA A 527 3.79 6.83 -34.07
N ILE A 528 2.54 7.26 -33.87
CA ILE A 528 2.19 8.28 -32.86
C ILE A 528 2.47 7.77 -31.45
N GLU A 529 2.06 6.54 -31.13
CA GLU A 529 2.34 5.91 -29.84
C GLU A 529 3.84 5.84 -29.57
N ARG A 530 4.64 5.36 -30.55
CA ARG A 530 6.11 5.38 -30.46
C ARG A 530 6.70 6.78 -30.26
N TYR A 531 6.13 7.80 -30.89
CA TYR A 531 6.55 9.19 -30.67
C TYR A 531 6.23 9.65 -29.24
N MET A 532 5.04 9.32 -28.72
CA MET A 532 4.66 9.62 -27.35
C MET A 532 5.54 8.89 -26.33
N ASP A 533 5.96 7.65 -26.62
CA ASP A 533 6.94 6.93 -25.79
C ASP A 533 8.28 7.67 -25.73
N ARG A 534 8.73 8.27 -26.84
CA ARG A 534 9.94 9.12 -26.85
C ARG A 534 9.75 10.42 -26.06
N VAL A 535 8.54 10.98 -26.03
CA VAL A 535 8.23 12.15 -25.17
C VAL A 535 8.33 11.77 -23.70
N VAL A 536 7.83 10.59 -23.31
CA VAL A 536 7.96 10.07 -21.94
C VAL A 536 9.45 9.85 -21.61
N GLU A 537 10.19 9.16 -22.48
CA GLU A 537 11.62 8.91 -22.32
C GLU A 537 12.42 10.22 -22.13
N PHE A 538 12.13 11.25 -22.92
CA PHE A 538 12.75 12.57 -22.76
C PHE A 538 12.39 13.20 -21.40
N ARG A 539 11.12 13.15 -20.99
CA ARG A 539 10.66 13.73 -19.71
C ARG A 539 11.29 13.03 -18.51
N GLU A 540 11.46 11.71 -18.56
CA GLU A 540 12.15 10.94 -17.52
C GLU A 540 13.60 11.40 -17.37
N LYS A 541 14.34 11.50 -18.47
CA LYS A 541 15.74 11.96 -18.45
C LYS A 541 15.84 13.43 -18.00
N LEU A 542 14.93 14.28 -18.45
CA LEU A 542 14.87 15.69 -18.03
C LEU A 542 14.59 15.82 -16.53
N ALA A 543 13.67 15.01 -15.99
CA ALA A 543 13.35 15.01 -14.56
C ALA A 543 14.58 14.65 -13.72
N VAL A 544 15.35 13.63 -14.13
CA VAL A 544 16.60 13.25 -13.47
C VAL A 544 17.63 14.38 -13.58
N LEU A 545 17.80 14.99 -14.76
CA LEU A 545 18.73 16.13 -14.93
C LEU A 545 18.38 17.31 -14.03
N MET A 546 17.11 17.71 -14.00
CA MET A 546 16.65 18.80 -13.14
C MET A 546 16.91 18.48 -11.66
N HIS A 547 16.69 17.24 -11.25
CA HIS A 547 16.91 16.81 -9.86
C HIS A 547 18.39 16.84 -9.46
N ILE A 548 19.30 16.40 -10.33
CA ILE A 548 20.74 16.29 -9.99
C ILE A 548 21.54 17.57 -10.27
N THR A 549 21.06 18.47 -11.14
CA THR A 549 21.77 19.70 -11.52
C THR A 549 21.14 20.99 -10.99
N GLY A 550 19.89 20.95 -10.52
CA GLY A 550 19.10 22.13 -10.13
C GLY A 550 19.46 22.78 -8.80
N GLY A 551 20.59 22.42 -8.18
CA GLY A 551 20.93 22.88 -6.83
C GLY A 551 20.07 22.16 -5.78
N GLN A 552 19.10 22.85 -5.19
CA GLN A 552 18.15 22.22 -4.26
C GLN A 552 17.19 21.32 -5.05
N PRO A 553 17.11 20.01 -4.75
CA PRO A 553 16.24 19.11 -5.49
C PRO A 553 14.76 19.47 -5.28
N ALA A 554 14.02 19.62 -6.38
CA ALA A 554 12.57 19.82 -6.34
C ALA A 554 11.86 18.62 -5.68
N ARG A 555 10.81 18.87 -4.90
CA ARG A 555 10.02 17.78 -4.28
C ARG A 555 9.28 16.99 -5.35
N GLY A 556 8.95 15.74 -5.09
CA GLY A 556 8.31 14.84 -6.07
C GLY A 556 7.11 15.45 -6.81
N PRO A 557 6.10 16.02 -6.11
CA PRO A 557 4.97 16.68 -6.76
C PRO A 557 5.39 17.88 -7.60
N GLU A 558 6.36 18.67 -7.13
CA GLU A 558 6.90 19.77 -7.91
C GLU A 558 7.56 19.20 -9.17
N LEU A 559 8.53 18.30 -9.09
CA LEU A 559 9.23 17.73 -10.25
C LEU A 559 8.27 17.14 -11.30
N LEU A 560 7.21 16.45 -10.85
CA LEU A 560 6.30 15.70 -11.72
C LEU A 560 5.07 16.49 -12.17
N SER A 561 4.80 17.68 -11.63
CA SER A 561 3.69 18.52 -12.05
C SER A 561 4.16 19.86 -12.61
N VAL A 562 3.95 20.05 -13.92
CA VAL A 562 4.21 21.30 -14.64
C VAL A 562 2.91 21.79 -15.26
N ARG A 563 2.38 22.88 -14.71
CA ARG A 563 1.23 23.59 -15.29
C ARG A 563 1.74 24.75 -16.15
N HIS A 564 1.72 24.55 -17.47
CA HIS A 564 2.19 25.54 -18.46
C HIS A 564 1.05 26.44 -19.00
N SER A 565 -0.21 26.02 -18.84
CA SER A 565 -1.40 26.77 -19.23
C SER A 565 -2.45 26.76 -18.12
N ASN A 566 -3.27 27.80 -18.08
CA ASN A 566 -4.37 27.91 -17.12
C ASN A 566 -5.38 26.81 -17.39
N THR A 567 -5.82 26.15 -16.33
CA THR A 567 -6.79 25.06 -16.40
C THR A 567 -8.16 25.55 -15.94
N VAL A 568 -9.23 24.86 -16.33
CA VAL A 568 -10.59 25.09 -15.82
C VAL A 568 -10.68 24.97 -14.28
N GLN A 569 -9.74 24.26 -13.65
CA GLN A 569 -9.63 24.15 -12.20
C GLN A 569 -9.15 25.44 -11.50
N GLY A 570 -8.79 26.48 -12.27
CA GLY A 570 -8.28 27.74 -11.75
C GLY A 570 -6.95 27.60 -11.00
N GLY A 571 -6.60 28.63 -10.24
CA GLY A 571 -5.38 28.72 -9.44
C GLY A 571 -4.13 29.07 -10.25
N HIS A 572 -3.05 29.38 -9.54
CA HIS A 572 -1.80 29.84 -10.16
C HIS A 572 -1.16 28.75 -11.04
N ARG A 573 -0.51 29.18 -12.13
CA ARG A 573 0.39 28.34 -12.93
C ARG A 573 1.73 28.21 -12.21
N ASN A 574 2.31 27.02 -12.28
CA ASN A 574 3.59 26.73 -11.62
C ASN A 574 4.80 27.14 -12.49
N GLN A 575 4.58 27.66 -13.70
CA GLN A 575 5.60 28.26 -14.56
C GLN A 575 5.20 29.68 -14.93
N THR A 576 6.09 30.63 -14.62
CA THR A 576 5.99 32.03 -15.03
C THR A 576 7.31 32.49 -15.63
N CYS A 577 7.24 33.30 -16.68
CA CYS A 577 8.42 33.86 -17.35
C CYS A 577 8.55 35.35 -17.03
N TYR A 578 9.67 35.75 -16.41
CA TYR A 578 9.99 37.15 -16.09
C TYR A 578 11.29 37.61 -16.76
N GLN A 579 11.40 38.92 -16.95
CA GLN A 579 12.44 39.61 -17.73
C GLN A 579 13.89 39.48 -17.19
N SER A 580 14.13 38.70 -16.13
CA SER A 580 15.45 38.50 -15.51
C SER A 580 16.10 37.15 -15.82
N GLY A 581 15.60 36.39 -16.82
CA GLY A 581 16.27 35.16 -17.30
C GLY A 581 16.08 33.94 -16.39
N ASN A 582 15.33 34.06 -15.29
CA ASN A 582 14.92 32.92 -14.47
C ASN A 582 13.43 32.63 -14.71
N SER A 583 13.11 31.43 -15.23
CA SER A 583 11.77 30.90 -15.03
C SER A 583 11.62 30.63 -13.53
N VAL A 584 10.92 31.50 -12.81
CA VAL A 584 10.68 31.28 -11.40
C VAL A 584 9.52 30.32 -11.29
N ARG A 585 9.83 29.11 -10.82
CA ARG A 585 8.83 28.21 -10.27
C ARG A 585 8.43 28.82 -8.93
N THR A 586 7.19 29.31 -8.83
CA THR A 586 6.65 29.71 -7.52
C THR A 586 6.25 28.44 -6.78
N ASP A 587 6.91 28.17 -5.66
CA ASP A 587 6.60 27.08 -4.72
C ASP A 587 5.23 27.23 -4.08
#